data_AF-A0A9D6JPP6-F1
#
_entry.id   AF-A0A9D6JPP6-F1
#
_cell.length_a   1.000
_cell.length_b   1.000
_cell.length_c   1.000
_cell.angle_alpha   90.00
_cell.angle_beta   90.00
_cell.angle_gamma   90.00
#
_symmetry.space_group_name_H-M   'P 1'
#
loop_
_entity.id
_entity.type
_entity.pdbx_description
1 polymer ?
#
loop_
_entity_poly.entity_id
_entity_poly.type
_entity_poly.pdbx_seq_one_letter_code
_entity_poly.pdbx_strand_id
1 'polypeptide(L)'
;MNEKKIVVGFWIRLFSDSLDAIFLGALGFVLSLPLGSMFYKMGENGLWLGLVITFLYTGILQSGIGQGQSLVKRLLKIQVLRLDGSFLNLPQSFLRYSVILF
;
A
#
# COMPACT_ATOMS: atom_id res chain seq x y z
N MET A 1 15.48 -3.64 25.86
CA MET A 1 16.49 -3.22 24.86
C MET A 1 15.83 -2.18 23.98
N ASN A 2 16.12 -0.89 24.18
CA ASN A 2 15.46 0.20 23.46
C ASN A 2 16.21 0.42 22.14
N GLU A 3 15.88 -0.36 21.11
CA GLU A 3 16.46 -0.13 19.78
C GLU A 3 16.05 1.25 19.29
N LYS A 4 17.03 2.11 18.98
CA LYS A 4 16.79 3.40 18.32
C LYS A 4 16.13 3.14 16.98
N LYS A 5 14.83 3.35 16.89
CA LYS A 5 14.08 3.30 15.64
C LYS A 5 14.49 4.49 14.78
N ILE A 6 15.26 4.24 13.73
CA ILE A 6 15.66 5.27 12.78
C ILE A 6 14.42 5.65 11.96
N VAL A 7 13.98 6.89 12.11
CA VAL A 7 12.86 7.41 11.32
C VAL A 7 13.32 7.55 9.87
N VAL A 8 12.64 6.83 8.98
CA VAL A 8 12.94 6.88 7.54
C VAL A 8 12.58 8.27 6.98
N GLY A 9 13.51 8.84 6.21
CA GLY A 9 13.33 10.13 5.54
C GLY A 9 12.09 10.16 4.65
N PHE A 10 11.53 11.35 4.44
CA PHE A 10 10.33 11.54 3.62
C PHE A 10 10.49 10.98 2.20
N TRP A 11 11.62 11.26 1.54
CA TRP A 11 11.88 10.83 0.16
C TRP A 11 11.88 9.31 -0.02
N ILE A 12 12.43 8.57 0.94
CA ILE A 12 12.46 7.10 0.90
C ILE A 12 11.04 6.53 1.07
N ARG A 13 10.22 7.16 1.93
CA ARG A 13 8.81 6.77 2.09
C ARG A 13 8.03 6.99 0.79
N LEU A 14 8.17 8.17 0.19
CA LEU A 14 7.54 8.49 -1.09
C LEU A 14 7.99 7.53 -2.20
N PHE A 15 9.29 7.27 -2.31
CA PHE A 15 9.83 6.33 -3.28
C PHE A 15 9.26 4.91 -3.10
N SER A 16 9.16 4.44 -1.85
CA SER A 16 8.54 3.15 -1.55
C SER A 16 7.07 3.09 -1.95
N ASP A 17 6.30 4.15 -1.69
CA ASP A 17 4.88 4.21 -2.03
C ASP A 17 4.68 4.27 -3.56
N SER A 18 5.52 5.02 -4.28
CA SER A 18 5.51 5.06 -5.76
C SER A 18 5.85 3.71 -6.39
N LEU A 19 6.79 2.97 -5.82
CA LEU A 19 7.12 1.62 -6.29
C LEU A 19 5.97 0.64 -6.05
N ASP A 20 5.25 0.73 -4.91
CA ASP A 20 4.05 -0.07 -4.68
C ASP A 20 2.96 0.25 -5.72
N ALA A 21 2.80 1.53 -6.08
CA ALA A 21 1.85 1.96 -7.11
C ALA A 21 2.22 1.42 -8.50
N ILE A 22 3.50 1.45 -8.88
CA ILE A 22 3.98 0.85 -10.15
C ILE A 22 3.75 -0.66 -10.13
N PHE A 23 4.02 -1.34 -9.01
CA PHE A 23 3.81 -2.77 -8.88
C PHE A 23 2.32 -3.15 -9.04
N LEU A 24 1.42 -2.44 -8.36
CA LEU A 24 -0.01 -2.65 -8.51
C LEU A 24 -0.51 -2.31 -9.91
N GLY A 25 0.02 -1.24 -10.52
CA GLY A 25 -0.29 -0.88 -11.91
C GLY A 25 0.14 -1.96 -12.90
N ALA A 26 1.33 -2.53 -12.72
CA ALA A 26 1.81 -3.65 -13.53
C ALA A 26 0.95 -4.90 -13.35
N LEU A 27 0.55 -5.23 -12.11
CA LEU A 27 -0.38 -6.33 -11.85
C LEU A 27 -1.74 -6.09 -12.51
N GLY A 28 -2.29 -4.87 -12.40
CA GLY A 28 -3.53 -4.48 -13.06
C GLY A 28 -3.44 -4.61 -14.58
N PHE A 29 -2.32 -4.19 -15.17
CA PHE A 29 -2.07 -4.35 -16.60
C PHE A 29 -2.02 -5.81 -17.03
N VAL A 30 -1.30 -6.66 -16.30
CA VAL A 30 -1.23 -8.11 -16.57
C VAL A 30 -2.61 -8.74 -16.46
N LEU A 31 -3.41 -8.38 -15.46
CA LEU A 31 -4.80 -8.84 -15.31
C LEU A 31 -5.71 -8.34 -16.43
N SER A 32 -5.43 -7.17 -17.00
CA SER A 32 -6.20 -6.61 -18.11
C SER A 32 -6.00 -7.37 -19.43
N LEU A 33 -4.93 -8.14 -19.61
CA LEU A 33 -4.71 -8.93 -20.82
C LEU A 33 -5.81 -10.00 -21.03
N PRO A 34 -6.10 -10.90 -20.07
CA PRO A 34 -7.18 -11.86 -20.20
C PRO A 34 -8.57 -11.26 -19.95
N LEU A 35 -8.68 -10.23 -19.09
CA LEU A 35 -9.96 -9.66 -18.66
C LEU A 35 -10.30 -8.34 -19.39
N GLY A 36 -9.59 -8.02 -20.48
CA GLY A 36 -9.64 -6.71 -21.12
C GLY A 36 -11.05 -6.30 -21.55
N SER A 37 -11.87 -7.25 -21.98
CA SER A 37 -13.27 -7.00 -22.34
C SER A 37 -14.14 -6.56 -21.15
N MET A 38 -13.85 -7.05 -19.93
CA MET A 38 -14.52 -6.65 -18.70
C MET A 38 -14.05 -5.26 -18.26
N PHE A 39 -12.73 -5.03 -18.25
CA PHE A 39 -12.15 -3.73 -17.90
C PHE A 39 -12.58 -2.62 -18.88
N TYR A 40 -12.65 -2.91 -20.18
CA TYR A 40 -13.11 -1.96 -21.19
C TYR A 40 -14.59 -1.58 -20.98
N LYS A 41 -15.44 -2.55 -20.64
CA LYS A 41 -16.85 -2.30 -20.30
C LYS A 41 -17.02 -1.48 -19.02
N MET A 42 -16.09 -1.57 -18.07
CA MET A 42 -16.14 -0.77 -16.85
C MET A 42 -15.84 0.72 -17.09
N GLY A 43 -15.07 1.06 -18.12
CA GLY A 43 -14.71 2.45 -18.42
C GLY A 43 -14.10 3.15 -17.21
N GLU A 44 -14.63 4.31 -16.84
CA GLU A 44 -14.19 5.10 -15.67
C GLU A 44 -14.33 4.33 -14.34
N ASN A 45 -15.23 3.34 -14.25
CA ASN A 45 -15.39 2.54 -13.03
C ASN A 45 -14.18 1.64 -12.73
N GLY A 46 -13.30 1.39 -13.71
CA GLY A 46 -12.04 0.69 -13.49
C GLY A 46 -11.12 1.43 -12.51
N LEU A 47 -11.23 2.76 -12.44
CA LEU A 47 -10.46 3.60 -11.52
C LEU A 47 -10.87 3.34 -10.07
N TRP A 48 -12.17 3.26 -9.77
CA TRP A 48 -12.70 2.89 -8.45
C TRP A 48 -12.26 1.50 -8.03
N LEU A 49 -12.26 0.53 -8.94
CA LEU A 49 -11.76 -0.82 -8.65
C LEU A 49 -10.28 -0.79 -8.26
N GLY A 50 -9.45 -0.08 -9.02
CA GLY A 50 -8.02 0.09 -8.70
C GLY A 50 -7.79 0.77 -7.35
N LEU A 51 -8.58 1.79 -7.03
CA LEU A 51 -8.54 2.47 -5.72
C LEU A 51 -8.89 1.51 -4.58
N VAL A 52 -9.95 0.71 -4.72
CA VAL A 52 -10.35 -0.29 -3.72
C VAL A 52 -9.26 -1.35 -3.52
N ILE A 53 -8.69 -1.87 -4.61
CA ILE A 53 -7.59 -2.85 -4.54
C ILE A 53 -6.39 -2.25 -3.82
N THR A 54 -6.01 -1.02 -4.17
CA THR A 54 -4.87 -0.32 -3.57
C THR A 54 -5.10 -0.03 -2.09
N PHE A 55 -6.31 0.41 -1.73
CA PHE A 55 -6.73 0.66 -0.35
C PHE A 55 -6.67 -0.62 0.50
N LEU A 56 -7.19 -1.74 -0.02
CA LEU A 56 -7.13 -3.03 0.67
C LEU A 56 -5.69 -3.56 0.79
N TYR A 57 -4.92 -3.51 -0.30
CA TYR A 57 -3.53 -3.96 -0.32
C TYR A 57 -2.71 -3.23 0.74
N THR A 58 -2.72 -1.89 0.72
CA THR A 58 -1.94 -1.08 1.65
C THR A 58 -2.48 -1.14 3.07
N GLY A 59 -3.80 -1.05 3.26
CA GLY A 59 -4.43 -1.09 4.58
C GLY A 59 -4.15 -2.39 5.32
N ILE A 60 -4.25 -3.54 4.64
CA ILE A 60 -3.96 -4.85 5.24
C ILE A 60 -2.46 -5.03 5.47
N LEU A 61 -1.62 -4.81 4.45
CA LEU A 61 -0.18 -5.08 4.55
C LEU A 61 0.57 -4.13 5.49
N GLN A 62 0.13 -2.87 5.58
CA GLN A 62 0.74 -1.90 6.50
C GLN A 62 0.15 -1.97 7.92
N SER A 63 -0.82 -2.86 8.17
CA SER A 63 -1.30 -3.17 9.52
C SER A 63 -0.42 -4.24 10.19
N GLY A 64 -0.74 -4.56 11.46
CA GLY A 64 -0.13 -5.68 12.19
C GLY A 64 -0.23 -7.03 11.47
N ILE A 65 -1.23 -7.24 10.61
CA ILE A 65 -1.36 -8.47 9.81
C ILE A 65 -0.19 -8.62 8.84
N GLY A 66 0.19 -7.54 8.15
CA GLY A 66 1.33 -7.54 7.23
C GLY A 66 2.65 -7.15 7.89
N GLN A 67 2.70 -7.10 9.22
CA GLN A 67 3.85 -6.65 10.02
C GLN A 67 4.29 -5.22 9.67
N GLY A 68 3.35 -4.35 9.28
CA GLY A 68 3.62 -2.96 8.95
C GLY A 68 4.35 -2.75 7.62
N GLN A 69 4.34 -3.73 6.71
CA GLN A 69 5.11 -3.67 5.46
C GLN A 69 4.30 -4.15 4.26
N SER A 70 4.15 -3.26 3.26
CA SER A 70 3.82 -3.65 1.89
C SER A 70 4.98 -4.41 1.24
N LEU A 71 4.74 -5.03 0.08
CA LEU A 71 5.76 -5.85 -0.59
C LEU A 71 7.04 -5.05 -0.88
N VAL A 72 6.91 -3.82 -1.38
CA VAL A 72 8.08 -2.97 -1.60
C VAL A 72 8.75 -2.57 -0.28
N LYS A 73 7.96 -2.24 0.75
CA LYS A 73 8.52 -1.89 2.06
C LYS A 73 9.26 -3.06 2.71
N ARG A 74 8.86 -4.31 2.44
CA ARG A 74 9.61 -5.51 2.84
C ARG A 74 10.98 -5.57 2.17
N LEU A 75 11.03 -5.29 0.87
CA LEU A 75 12.30 -5.24 0.12
C LEU A 75 13.23 -4.13 0.65
N LEU A 76 12.67 -2.97 1.00
CA LEU A 76 13.41 -1.83 1.54
C LEU A 76 13.65 -1.90 3.06
N LYS A 77 13.16 -2.95 3.73
CA LYS A 77 13.22 -3.12 5.21
C LYS A 77 12.64 -1.92 5.98
N ILE A 78 11.60 -1.29 5.43
CA ILE A 78 10.88 -0.15 6.04
C ILE A 78 9.66 -0.70 6.76
N GLN A 79 9.40 -0.26 7.99
CA GLN A 79 8.20 -0.64 8.74
C GLN A 79 7.35 0.58 9.10
N VAL A 80 6.04 0.45 8.95
CA VAL A 80 5.05 1.40 9.44
C VAL A 80 4.66 0.99 10.86
N LEU A 81 5.10 1.78 11.84
CA LEU A 81 4.86 1.56 13.24
C LEU A 81 4.20 2.80 13.86
N ARG A 82 3.54 2.58 14.99
CA ARG A 82 3.12 3.66 15.89
C ARG A 82 4.34 4.26 16.61
N LEU A 83 4.12 5.40 17.26
CA LEU A 83 5.14 6.10 18.05
C LEU A 83 5.66 5.27 19.23
N ASP A 84 4.79 4.44 19.84
CA ASP A 84 5.15 3.47 20.87
C ASP A 84 5.92 2.26 20.31
N GLY A 85 6.01 2.17 18.98
CA GLY A 85 6.69 1.09 18.29
C GLY A 85 5.84 -0.14 18.00
N SER A 86 4.56 -0.17 18.37
CA SER A 86 3.65 -1.24 18.02
C SER A 86 3.24 -1.15 16.54
N PHE A 87 2.71 -2.24 15.99
CA PHE A 87 2.06 -2.18 14.68
C PHE A 87 0.75 -1.40 14.75
N LEU A 88 0.31 -0.88 13.60
CA LEU A 88 -1.01 -0.26 13.48
C LEU A 88 -2.09 -1.35 13.50
N ASN A 89 -3.20 -1.06 14.19
CA ASN A 89 -4.40 -1.88 14.05
C ASN A 89 -5.02 -1.67 12.67
N LEU A 90 -5.77 -2.66 12.19
CA LEU A 90 -6.37 -2.63 10.85
C LEU A 90 -7.15 -1.33 10.56
N PRO A 91 -8.04 -0.83 11.46
CA PRO A 91 -8.79 0.41 11.20
C PRO A 91 -7.89 1.64 11.12
N GLN A 92 -6.81 1.68 11.90
CA GLN A 92 -5.87 2.80 11.89
C GLN A 92 -5.01 2.82 10.63
N SER A 93 -4.63 1.64 10.13
CA SER A 93 -3.90 1.52 8.87
C SER A 93 -4.75 2.04 7.71
N PHE A 94 -6.03 1.65 7.66
CA PHE A 94 -6.98 2.14 6.68
C PHE A 94 -7.20 3.66 6.77
N LEU A 95 -7.38 4.19 7.99
CA LEU A 95 -7.58 5.63 8.19
C LEU A 95 -6.35 6.46 7.82
N ARG A 96 -5.14 5.94 8.07
CA ARG A 96 -3.91 6.59 7.58
C ARG A 96 -3.87 6.60 6.05
N TYR A 97 -4.23 5.50 5.41
CA TYR A 97 -4.15 5.40 3.97
C TYR A 97 -5.26 6.19 3.25
N SER A 98 -6.44 6.34 3.86
CA SER A 98 -7.49 7.19 3.28
C SER A 98 -7.03 8.65 3.15
N VAL A 99 -6.27 9.19 4.11
CA VAL A 99 -5.72 10.55 4.03
C VAL A 99 -4.68 10.72 2.91
N ILE A 100 -4.06 9.62 2.46
CA ILE A 100 -3.11 9.64 1.34
C ILE A 100 -3.85 9.53 0.00
N LEU A 101 -4.97 8.81 -0.01
CA LEU A 101 -5.74 8.50 -1.22
C LEU A 101 -6.73 9.62 -1.62
N PHE A 102 -7.24 10.39 -0.65
CA PHE A 102 -8.23 11.46 -0.82
C PHE A 102 -7.62 12.82 -0.47
#